data_AF-A0A1I6S7B4-F1
#
_entry.id   AF-A0A1I6S7B4-F1
#
_cell.length_a   1.000
_cell.length_b   1.000
_cell.length_c   1.000
_cell.angle_alpha   90.00
_cell.angle_beta   90.00
_cell.angle_gamma   90.00
#
_symmetry.space_group_name_H-M   'P 1'
#
loop_
_entity.id
_entity.type
_entity.pdbx_description
1 polymer ?
#
loop_
_entity_poly.entity_id
_entity_poly.type
_entity_poly.pdbx_seq_one_letter_code
_entity_poly.pdbx_strand_id
1 'polypeptide(L)'
;MIRVLTAVAFAIVVGATAVPPTVAQESDQSRALALLVRAREAPAVQAAEREVEASSRAAMQRLDAGFAAREARARDLAGEVASAREAGDNAKLNLLAGEAEQLRAYFADLRQRAAVDPTLIAARRRLEEAMMARMTELDPEAPALIARVRAAMGS
;
A
#
# COMPACT_ATOMS: atom_id res chain seq x y z
N MET A 1 -76.57 9.05 14.94
CA MET A 1 -75.89 9.89 15.96
C MET A 1 -74.48 10.16 15.44
N ILE A 2 -74.22 11.32 14.81
CA ILE A 2 -73.48 12.50 15.37
C ILE A 2 -71.99 12.16 15.63
N ARG A 3 -71.05 12.48 14.70
CA ARG A 3 -70.04 13.58 14.70
C ARG A 3 -69.09 13.55 15.92
N VAL A 4 -67.75 13.60 15.84
CA VAL A 4 -66.83 14.70 15.43
C VAL A 4 -65.40 14.09 15.34
N LEU A 5 -64.68 14.11 14.20
CA LEU A 5 -63.58 15.02 13.80
C LEU A 5 -62.43 15.23 14.82
N THR A 6 -61.22 14.75 14.51
CA THR A 6 -59.99 15.53 14.76
C THR A 6 -58.95 15.16 13.71
N ALA A 7 -58.52 16.16 12.94
CA ALA A 7 -57.47 16.09 11.96
C ALA A 7 -56.11 16.27 12.65
N VAL A 8 -55.08 15.56 12.18
CA VAL A 8 -53.72 16.10 12.13
C VAL A 8 -53.15 15.73 10.77
N ALA A 9 -53.07 16.73 9.90
CA ALA A 9 -52.21 16.72 8.74
C ALA A 9 -50.78 16.96 9.21
N PHE A 10 -49.83 16.18 8.71
CA PHE A 10 -48.45 16.68 8.56
C PHE A 10 -47.99 16.43 7.13
N ALA A 11 -47.71 17.55 6.48
CA ALA A 11 -47.29 17.69 5.12
C ALA A 11 -45.77 17.49 5.02
N ILE A 12 -45.35 16.87 3.90
CA ILE A 12 -44.15 17.17 3.09
C ILE A 12 -42.79 16.92 3.80
N VAL A 13 -41.89 16.09 3.26
CA VAL A 13 -40.90 16.48 2.24
C VAL A 13 -40.47 15.26 1.42
N VAL A 14 -40.60 15.41 0.10
CA VAL A 14 -39.86 14.64 -0.91
C VAL A 14 -38.41 15.13 -0.93
N GLY A 15 -37.47 14.19 -0.95
CA GLY A 15 -36.18 14.39 -1.63
C GLY A 15 -34.96 14.64 -0.76
N ALA A 16 -34.39 13.56 -0.24
CA ALA A 16 -32.93 13.35 -0.22
C ALA A 16 -32.70 11.89 0.19
N THR A 17 -32.57 10.99 -0.77
CA THR A 17 -31.93 9.70 -0.50
C THR A 17 -30.47 9.99 -0.18
N ALA A 18 -30.18 10.27 1.09
CA ALA A 18 -28.84 10.14 1.62
C ALA A 18 -28.47 8.66 1.47
N VAL A 19 -27.71 8.35 0.42
CA VAL A 19 -27.00 7.09 0.33
C VAL A 19 -26.15 7.02 1.61
N PRO A 20 -26.25 5.96 2.42
CA PRO A 20 -25.48 5.87 3.65
C PRO A 20 -24.00 6.04 3.31
N PRO A 21 -23.25 6.89 4.03
CA PRO A 21 -21.87 7.26 3.69
C PRO A 21 -20.95 6.04 3.54
N THR A 22 -21.24 4.97 4.28
CA THR A 22 -20.46 3.72 4.33
C THR A 22 -20.42 2.99 2.98
N VAL A 23 -21.54 2.91 2.25
CA VAL A 23 -21.61 2.12 0.99
C VAL A 23 -20.93 2.85 -0.16
N ALA A 24 -21.04 4.18 -0.20
CA ALA A 24 -20.37 5.00 -1.21
C ALA A 24 -18.84 5.05 -0.99
N GLN A 25 -18.39 5.13 0.27
CA GLN A 25 -16.96 5.09 0.60
C GLN A 25 -16.31 3.75 0.25
N GLU A 26 -16.97 2.62 0.55
CA GLU A 26 -16.46 1.28 0.23
C GLU A 26 -16.37 1.06 -1.29
N SER A 27 -17.31 1.62 -2.05
CA SER A 27 -17.31 1.62 -3.51
C SER A 27 -16.16 2.46 -4.09
N ASP A 28 -15.93 3.67 -3.57
CA ASP A 28 -14.86 4.56 -4.04
C ASP A 28 -13.46 3.98 -3.74
N GLN A 29 -13.28 3.38 -2.56
CA GLN A 29 -12.04 2.69 -2.20
C GLN A 29 -11.78 1.49 -3.12
N SER A 30 -12.80 0.66 -3.37
CA SER A 30 -12.70 -0.49 -4.27
C SER A 30 -12.35 -0.07 -5.71
N ARG A 31 -12.99 0.99 -6.22
CA ARG A 31 -12.70 1.55 -7.54
C ARG A 31 -11.27 2.10 -7.61
N ALA A 32 -10.82 2.82 -6.58
CA ALA A 32 -9.47 3.36 -6.52
C ALA A 32 -8.40 2.25 -6.52
N LEU A 33 -8.63 1.17 -5.75
CA LEU A 33 -7.74 0.00 -5.74
C LEU A 33 -7.70 -0.70 -7.09
N ALA A 34 -8.84 -0.91 -7.75
CA ALA A 34 -8.88 -1.51 -9.08
C ALA A 34 -8.11 -0.68 -10.12
N LEU A 35 -8.24 0.66 -10.06
CA LEU A 35 -7.47 1.57 -10.91
C LEU A 35 -5.96 1.51 -10.62
N LEU A 36 -5.56 1.44 -9.35
CA LEU A 36 -4.14 1.30 -8.98
C LEU A 36 -3.53 0.00 -9.52
N VAL A 37 -4.23 -1.12 -9.34
CA VAL A 37 -3.77 -2.43 -9.85
C VAL A 37 -3.60 -2.37 -11.36
N ARG A 38 -4.56 -1.79 -12.08
CA ARG A 38 -4.50 -1.68 -13.54
C ARG A 38 -3.45 -0.68 -14.02
N ALA A 39 -3.26 0.43 -13.30
CA ALA A 39 -2.22 1.40 -13.62
C ALA A 39 -0.81 0.81 -13.46
N ARG A 40 -0.63 -0.06 -12.47
CA ARG A 40 0.63 -0.76 -12.21
C ARG A 40 1.09 -1.68 -13.35
N GLU A 41 0.17 -2.19 -14.15
CA GLU A 41 0.48 -3.02 -15.32
C GLU A 41 1.15 -2.23 -16.46
N ALA A 42 1.09 -0.89 -16.44
CA ALA A 42 1.68 -0.08 -17.49
C ALA A 42 3.21 -0.15 -17.50
N PRO A 43 3.86 -0.28 -18.67
CA PRO A 43 5.32 -0.37 -18.77
C PRO A 43 6.06 0.79 -18.11
N ALA A 44 5.52 2.02 -18.21
CA ALA A 44 6.12 3.19 -17.58
C ALA A 44 6.11 3.10 -16.04
N VAL A 45 5.04 2.57 -15.45
CA VAL A 45 4.94 2.38 -14.01
C VAL A 45 5.89 1.28 -13.55
N GLN A 46 5.95 0.16 -14.26
CA GLN A 46 6.91 -0.92 -13.96
C GLN A 46 8.38 -0.46 -14.06
N ALA A 47 8.70 0.39 -15.04
CA ALA A 47 10.03 0.97 -15.16
C ALA A 47 10.36 1.86 -13.94
N ALA A 48 9.42 2.70 -13.51
CA ALA A 48 9.59 3.53 -12.33
C ALA A 48 9.68 2.71 -11.02
N GLU A 49 8.94 1.60 -10.90
CA GLU A 49 9.07 0.68 -9.77
C GLU A 49 10.47 0.08 -9.68
N ARG A 50 11.01 -0.39 -10.81
CA ARG A 50 12.39 -0.91 -10.88
C ARG A 50 13.42 0.16 -10.53
N GLU A 51 13.18 1.40 -10.92
CA GLU A 51 14.04 2.53 -10.56
C GLU A 51 14.03 2.80 -9.05
N VAL A 52 12.86 2.75 -8.41
CA VAL A 52 12.73 2.86 -6.94
C VAL A 52 13.47 1.74 -6.24
N GLU A 53 13.31 0.49 -6.69
CA GLU A 53 14.02 -0.67 -6.14
C GLU A 53 15.55 -0.51 -6.27
N ALA A 54 16.03 -0.14 -7.46
CA ALA A 54 17.45 0.08 -7.72
C ALA A 54 18.01 1.21 -6.85
N SER A 55 17.30 2.34 -6.76
CA SER A 55 17.70 3.49 -5.95
C SER A 55 17.73 3.17 -4.46
N SER A 56 16.73 2.41 -3.98
CA SER A 56 16.67 1.94 -2.60
C SER A 56 17.85 1.04 -2.26
N ARG A 57 18.14 0.07 -3.13
CA ARG A 57 19.31 -0.82 -2.97
C ARG A 57 20.62 -0.02 -2.98
N ALA A 58 20.80 0.90 -3.93
CA ALA A 58 22.00 1.72 -4.01
C ALA A 58 22.17 2.63 -2.78
N ALA A 59 21.08 3.22 -2.26
CA ALA A 59 21.10 3.99 -1.02
C ALA A 59 21.54 3.12 0.18
N MET A 60 20.96 1.93 0.33
CA MET A 60 21.32 0.99 1.39
C MET A 60 22.78 0.52 1.31
N GLN A 61 23.29 0.24 0.09
CA GLN A 61 24.69 -0.13 -0.13
C GLN A 61 25.67 0.97 0.25
N ARG A 62 25.31 2.24 0.01
CA ARG A 62 26.13 3.39 0.44
C ARG A 62 26.13 3.58 1.96
N LEU A 63 25.03 3.25 2.62
CA LEU A 63 24.88 3.38 4.07
C LEU A 63 25.62 2.28 4.83
N ASP A 64 25.75 1.08 4.27
CA ASP A 64 26.41 -0.06 4.90
C ASP A 64 27.09 -0.98 3.86
N ALA A 65 28.42 -1.08 3.94
CA ALA A 65 29.22 -1.93 3.06
C ALA A 65 28.94 -3.43 3.21
N GLY A 66 28.44 -3.86 4.36
CA GLY A 66 28.00 -5.23 4.64
C GLY A 66 26.58 -5.55 4.15
N PHE A 67 25.88 -4.60 3.54
CA PHE A 67 24.53 -4.80 3.01
C PHE A 67 24.44 -6.03 2.10
N ALA A 68 25.35 -6.15 1.12
CA ALA A 68 25.30 -7.22 0.13
C ALA A 68 25.46 -8.61 0.76
N ALA A 69 26.32 -8.73 1.78
CA ALA A 69 26.52 -9.98 2.50
C ALA A 69 25.28 -10.36 3.31
N ARG A 70 24.64 -9.41 3.99
CA ARG A 70 23.40 -9.65 4.75
C ARG A 70 22.21 -9.92 3.84
N GLU A 71 22.14 -9.30 2.66
CA GLU A 71 21.10 -9.59 1.65
C GLU A 71 21.26 -11.01 1.11
N ALA A 72 22.49 -11.46 0.86
CA ALA A 72 22.75 -12.86 0.52
C ALA A 72 22.31 -13.80 1.64
N ARG A 73 22.70 -13.51 2.89
CA ARG A 73 22.30 -14.33 4.05
C ARG A 73 20.79 -14.45 4.21
N ALA A 74 20.06 -13.35 4.02
CA ALA A 74 18.60 -13.36 4.09
C ALA A 74 17.95 -14.21 2.99
N ARG A 75 18.55 -14.26 1.79
CA ARG A 75 18.08 -15.12 0.70
C ARG A 75 18.29 -16.61 0.99
N ASP A 76 19.43 -16.95 1.58
CA ASP A 76 19.78 -18.35 1.89
C ASP A 76 18.94 -18.92 3.04
N LEU A 77 18.50 -18.05 3.96
CA LEU A 77 17.78 -18.42 5.17
C LEU A 77 16.50 -19.26 4.89
N ALA A 78 15.79 -18.98 3.79
CA ALA A 78 14.58 -19.73 3.43
C ALA A 78 14.88 -21.21 3.12
N GLY A 79 15.98 -21.48 2.42
CA GLY A 79 16.43 -22.85 2.11
C GLY A 79 16.89 -23.60 3.36
N GLU A 80 17.56 -22.90 4.28
CA GLU A 80 17.98 -23.46 5.57
C GLU A 80 16.80 -23.79 6.48
N VAL A 81 15.78 -22.92 6.52
CA VAL A 81 14.54 -23.18 7.26
C VAL A 81 13.81 -24.38 6.67
N ALA A 82 13.70 -24.49 5.34
CA ALA A 82 13.08 -25.65 4.69
C ALA A 82 13.81 -26.94 5.06
N SER A 83 15.14 -26.94 4.93
CA SER A 83 15.98 -28.10 5.27
C SER A 83 15.88 -28.48 6.76
N ALA A 84 15.85 -27.50 7.66
CA ALA A 84 15.71 -27.75 9.10
C ALA A 84 14.32 -28.29 9.47
N ARG A 85 13.26 -27.85 8.76
CA ARG A 85 11.90 -28.40 8.92
C ARG A 85 11.83 -29.86 8.48
N GLU A 86 12.41 -30.18 7.33
CA GLU A 86 12.47 -31.56 6.82
C GLU A 86 13.23 -32.50 7.76
N ALA A 87 14.31 -32.00 8.36
CA ALA A 87 15.11 -32.74 9.34
C ALA A 87 14.47 -32.82 10.75
N GLY A 88 13.37 -32.10 11.02
CA GLY A 88 12.77 -32.01 12.35
C GLY A 88 13.67 -31.31 13.39
N ASP A 89 14.64 -30.50 12.95
CA ASP A 89 15.64 -29.87 13.81
C ASP A 89 15.12 -28.57 14.43
N ASN A 90 14.35 -28.73 15.52
CA ASN A 90 13.75 -27.60 16.24
C ASN A 90 14.79 -26.65 16.85
N ALA A 91 15.98 -27.14 17.23
CA ALA A 91 17.04 -26.29 17.76
C ALA A 91 17.55 -25.35 16.68
N LYS A 92 17.82 -25.87 15.48
CA LYS A 92 18.20 -25.06 14.32
C LYS A 92 17.09 -24.10 13.88
N LEU A 93 15.82 -24.52 13.91
CA LEU A 93 14.70 -23.64 13.57
C LEU A 93 14.61 -22.42 14.51
N ASN A 94 14.83 -22.61 15.81
CA ASN A 94 14.85 -21.52 16.78
C ASN A 94 16.02 -20.55 16.52
N LEU A 95 17.21 -21.07 16.19
CA LEU A 95 18.36 -20.23 15.82
C LEU A 95 18.08 -19.42 14.55
N LEU A 96 17.55 -20.06 13.51
CA LEU A 96 17.21 -19.40 12.24
C LEU A 96 16.10 -18.36 12.43
N ALA A 97 15.15 -18.58 13.35
CA ALA A 97 14.14 -17.58 13.69
C ALA A 97 14.76 -16.33 14.32
N GLY A 98 15.68 -16.50 15.28
CA GLY A 98 16.39 -15.37 15.89
C GLY A 98 17.25 -14.61 14.88
N GLU A 99 17.92 -15.31 13.97
CA GLU A 99 18.66 -14.67 12.88
C GLU A 99 17.73 -13.90 11.93
N ALA A 100 16.57 -14.48 11.56
CA ALA A 100 15.58 -13.81 10.73
C ALA A 100 15.09 -12.51 11.37
N GLU A 101 14.84 -12.50 12.68
CA GLU A 101 14.45 -11.30 13.44
C GLU A 101 15.53 -10.23 13.40
N GLN A 102 16.80 -10.61 13.62
CA GLN A 102 17.93 -9.67 13.54
C GLN A 102 18.08 -9.07 12.15
N LEU A 103 18.01 -9.89 11.10
CA LEU A 103 18.08 -9.40 9.71
C LEU A 103 16.90 -8.48 9.38
N ARG A 104 15.69 -8.80 9.84
CA ARG A 104 14.51 -7.94 9.67
C ARG A 104 14.70 -6.58 10.33
N ALA A 105 15.18 -6.55 11.58
CA ALA A 105 15.46 -5.32 12.30
C ALA A 105 16.55 -4.49 11.59
N TYR A 106 17.63 -5.15 11.16
CA TYR A 106 18.70 -4.54 10.38
C TYR A 106 18.19 -3.85 9.10
N PHE A 107 17.42 -4.57 8.26
CA PHE A 107 16.89 -3.99 7.03
C PHE A 107 15.79 -2.96 7.27
N ALA A 108 15.08 -3.01 8.40
CA ALA A 108 14.11 -1.97 8.76
C ALA A 108 14.81 -0.64 9.05
N ASP A 109 15.82 -0.65 9.92
CA ASP A 109 16.64 0.54 10.22
C ASP A 109 17.30 1.10 8.96
N LEU A 110 17.93 0.21 8.17
CA LEU A 110 18.64 0.64 6.98
C LEU A 110 17.70 1.27 5.93
N ARG A 111 16.48 0.73 5.76
CA ARG A 111 15.46 1.33 4.89
C ARG A 111 14.95 2.66 5.41
N GLN A 112 14.79 2.81 6.72
CA GLN A 112 14.39 4.08 7.33
C GLN A 112 15.44 5.17 7.05
N ARG A 113 16.72 4.82 7.20
CA ARG A 113 17.83 5.74 6.89
C ARG A 113 17.96 6.01 5.39
N ALA A 114 17.75 5.00 4.54
CA ALA A 114 17.74 5.18 3.09
C ALA A 114 16.57 6.05 2.61
N ALA A 115 15.47 6.15 3.37
CA ALA A 115 14.28 6.90 2.96
C ALA A 115 14.52 8.42 2.79
N VAL A 116 15.56 8.97 3.43
CA VAL A 116 15.95 10.38 3.27
C VAL A 116 16.94 10.60 2.12
N ASP A 117 17.32 9.55 1.39
CA ASP A 117 18.23 9.65 0.27
C ASP A 117 17.59 10.42 -0.90
N PRO A 118 18.24 11.47 -1.42
CA PRO A 118 17.65 12.32 -2.46
C PRO A 118 17.38 11.58 -3.76
N THR A 119 18.18 10.55 -4.10
CA THR A 119 17.97 9.77 -5.32
C THR A 119 16.77 8.84 -5.20
N LEU A 120 16.57 8.23 -4.02
CA LEU A 120 15.37 7.44 -3.73
C LEU A 120 14.10 8.31 -3.70
N ILE A 121 14.18 9.52 -3.11
CA ILE A 121 13.07 10.48 -3.11
C ILE A 121 12.67 10.85 -4.55
N ALA A 122 13.65 11.15 -5.41
CA ALA A 122 13.40 11.47 -6.80
C ALA A 122 12.76 10.30 -7.57
N ALA A 123 13.25 9.07 -7.38
CA ALA A 123 12.68 7.88 -8.00
C ALA A 123 11.23 7.63 -7.55
N ARG A 124 10.94 7.79 -6.25
CA ARG A 124 9.56 7.65 -5.72
C ARG A 124 8.61 8.68 -6.32
N ARG A 125 9.07 9.92 -6.48
CA ARG A 125 8.28 10.97 -7.13
C ARG A 125 7.96 10.60 -8.58
N ARG A 126 8.93 10.07 -9.34
CA ARG A 126 8.68 9.59 -10.71
C ARG A 126 7.66 8.47 -10.76
N LEU A 127 7.71 7.53 -9.81
CA LEU A 127 6.71 6.47 -9.70
C LEU A 127 5.31 7.03 -9.42
N GLU A 128 5.19 7.97 -8.49
CA GLU A 128 3.92 8.64 -8.20
C GLU A 128 3.37 9.38 -9.44
N GLU A 129 4.22 10.13 -10.13
CA GLU A 129 3.86 10.85 -11.36
C GLU A 129 3.41 9.88 -12.47
N ALA A 130 4.15 8.77 -12.70
CA ALA A 130 3.78 7.75 -13.68
C ALA A 130 2.46 7.05 -13.32
N MET A 131 2.25 6.74 -12.04
CA MET A 131 1.02 6.11 -11.56
C MET A 131 -0.18 7.05 -11.74
N MET A 132 -0.07 8.31 -11.33
CA MET A 132 -1.14 9.29 -11.46
C MET A 132 -1.47 9.60 -12.93
N ALA A 133 -0.46 9.74 -13.78
CA ALA A 133 -0.65 9.89 -15.22
C ALA A 133 -1.44 8.70 -15.77
N ARG A 134 -1.02 7.47 -15.44
CA ARG A 134 -1.69 6.26 -15.94
C ARG A 134 -3.10 6.10 -15.39
N MET A 135 -3.33 6.40 -14.12
CA MET A 135 -4.67 6.37 -13.53
C MET A 135 -5.60 7.37 -14.21
N THR A 136 -5.10 8.57 -14.53
CA THR A 136 -5.87 9.63 -15.23
C THR A 136 -6.19 9.23 -16.67
N GLU A 137 -5.27 8.55 -17.36
CA GLU A 137 -5.53 7.97 -18.68
C GLU A 137 -6.59 6.88 -18.66
N LEU A 138 -6.58 6.03 -17.63
CA LEU A 138 -7.55 4.94 -17.45
C LEU A 138 -8.93 5.47 -17.02
N ASP A 139 -8.95 6.52 -16.21
CA ASP A 139 -10.14 7.14 -15.65
C ASP A 139 -9.89 8.64 -15.38
N PRO A 140 -10.46 9.56 -16.17
CA PRO A 140 -10.32 11.00 -15.96
C PRO A 140 -10.81 11.49 -14.59
N GLU A 141 -11.70 10.74 -13.91
CA GLU A 141 -12.17 11.06 -12.56
C GLU A 141 -11.20 10.59 -11.46
N ALA A 142 -10.13 9.86 -11.80
CA ALA A 142 -9.20 9.30 -10.82
C ALA A 142 -8.65 10.33 -9.82
N PRO A 143 -8.26 11.57 -10.20
CA PRO A 143 -7.80 12.57 -9.24
C PRO A 143 -8.88 12.94 -8.21
N ALA A 144 -10.13 13.09 -8.65
CA ALA A 144 -11.26 13.41 -7.77
C ALA A 144 -11.61 12.22 -6.86
N LEU A 145 -11.56 11.00 -7.39
CA LEU A 145 -11.75 9.77 -6.64
C LEU A 145 -10.72 9.63 -5.51
N ILE A 146 -9.43 9.82 -5.83
CA ILE A 146 -8.34 9.76 -4.84
C ILE A 146 -8.52 10.83 -3.76
N ALA A 147 -8.93 12.04 -4.14
CA ALA A 147 -9.20 13.11 -3.19
C ALA A 147 -10.34 12.75 -2.21
N ARG A 148 -11.43 12.14 -2.70
CA ARG A 148 -12.54 11.66 -1.84
C ARG A 148 -12.09 10.55 -0.91
N VAL A 149 -11.34 9.57 -1.41
CA VAL A 149 -10.80 8.47 -0.60
C VAL A 149 -9.85 9.01 0.48
N ARG A 150 -8.98 9.97 0.16
CA ARG A 150 -8.08 10.60 1.14
C ARG A 150 -8.85 11.36 2.21
N ALA A 151 -9.87 12.13 1.84
CA ALA A 151 -10.71 12.86 2.80
C ALA A 151 -11.43 11.89 3.76
N ALA A 152 -11.91 10.75 3.25
CA ALA A 152 -12.57 9.71 4.04
C ALA A 152 -11.65 8.97 5.03
N MET A 153 -10.34 8.89 4.77
CA MET A 153 -9.38 8.24 5.67
C MET A 153 -8.80 9.18 6.72
N GLY A 154 -8.87 10.49 6.51
CA GLY A 154 -8.38 11.52 7.42
C GLY A 154 -9.40 12.08 8.40
N SER A 155 -10.65 11.60 8.35
CA SER A 155 -11.78 11.92 9.24
C SER A 155 -12.06 10.77 10.19
#